data_AF-A0A7V9MY47-F1
#
_entry.id   AF-A0A7V9MY47-F1
#
_cell.length_a   1.000
_cell.length_b   1.000
_cell.length_c   1.000
_cell.angle_alpha   90.00
_cell.angle_beta   90.00
_cell.angle_gamma   90.00
#
_symmetry.space_group_name_H-M   'P 1'
#
loop_
_entity.id
_entity.type
_entity.pdbx_description
1 polymer ?
#
loop_
_entity_poly.entity_id
_entity_poly.type
_entity_poly.pdbx_seq_one_letter_code
_entity_poly.pdbx_strand_id
1 'polypeptide(L)'
;MTNPKRNSAAPLILRKSGHELLADGRNAMIVIAGFNALSTVQDWTEQSKLNCPRGYTQNFSWRKANEASEVIRARPVGTNVTLVGHSLGGGHAQLIAQELPAGSIHTLITVASFVPNTVNSHTVQGKVGHWLNILSAPFWSDRLLDFAGTLIGWHNQGIVCGASNYRSEFPHHDFYRMMQSVAILPKFKPVLDL
;
A
#
# COMPACT_ATOMS: atom_id res chain seq x y z
N MET A 1 38.09 -0.93 59.37
CA MET A 1 37.35 -2.10 58.86
C MET A 1 35.94 -1.67 58.50
N THR A 2 35.70 -1.29 57.25
CA THR A 2 34.36 -0.98 56.74
C THR A 2 34.26 -1.47 55.30
N ASN A 3 33.28 -2.33 55.06
CA ASN A 3 33.03 -3.07 53.83
C ASN A 3 31.86 -2.38 53.09
N PRO A 4 32.03 -1.83 51.87
CA PRO A 4 30.88 -1.38 51.10
C PRO A 4 30.27 -2.56 50.33
N LYS A 5 29.12 -3.04 50.81
CA LYS A 5 28.22 -3.95 50.08
C LYS A 5 27.84 -3.32 48.73
N ARG A 6 28.26 -3.96 47.63
CA ARG A 6 27.71 -3.75 46.28
C ARG A 6 26.27 -4.25 46.25
N ASN A 7 25.30 -3.33 46.24
CA ASN A 7 23.96 -3.64 45.75
C ASN A 7 23.97 -3.51 44.23
N SER A 8 24.00 -4.68 43.58
CA SER A 8 23.83 -4.84 42.14
C SER A 8 22.38 -4.51 41.78
N ALA A 9 22.14 -3.31 41.27
CA ALA A 9 20.91 -3.01 40.56
C ALA A 9 21.03 -3.61 39.15
N ALA A 10 20.35 -4.74 38.93
CA ALA A 10 20.20 -5.31 37.60
C ALA A 10 19.57 -4.27 36.66
N PRO A 11 20.12 -4.04 35.45
CA PRO A 11 19.45 -3.20 34.48
C PRO A 11 18.15 -3.91 34.07
N LEU A 12 17.03 -3.21 34.27
CA LEU A 12 15.75 -3.56 33.65
C LEU A 12 15.99 -3.72 32.14
N ILE A 13 15.90 -4.95 31.65
CA ILE A 13 15.83 -5.24 30.22
C ILE A 13 14.49 -4.65 29.74
N LEU A 14 14.54 -3.39 29.29
CA LEU A 14 13.42 -2.75 28.63
C LEU A 14 13.14 -3.56 27.35
N ARG A 15 11.94 -4.14 27.30
CA ARG A 15 11.42 -4.92 26.17
C ARG A 15 11.70 -4.19 24.85
N LYS A 16 12.63 -4.73 24.05
CA LYS A 16 12.66 -4.50 22.60
C LYS A 16 11.40 -5.15 22.01
N SER A 17 10.32 -4.39 21.85
CA SER A 17 9.27 -4.74 20.89
C SER A 17 9.92 -4.60 19.51
N GLY A 18 10.21 -5.74 18.89
CA GLY A 18 10.93 -5.85 17.63
C GLY A 18 10.22 -5.13 16.50
N HIS A 19 10.62 -3.90 16.23
CA HIS A 19 10.69 -3.42 14.86
C HIS A 19 11.98 -4.01 14.29
N GLU A 20 11.85 -5.07 13.48
CA GLU A 20 12.92 -5.57 12.63
C GLU A 20 13.49 -4.41 11.82
N LEU A 21 14.66 -3.97 12.27
CA LEU A 21 15.50 -3.02 11.57
C LEU A 21 16.18 -3.75 10.40
N LEU A 22 15.64 -3.44 9.22
CA LEU A 22 16.36 -3.15 7.98
C LEU A 22 16.69 -4.32 7.03
N ALA A 23 15.66 -4.75 6.28
CA ALA A 23 15.64 -4.53 4.82
C ALA A 23 16.43 -3.25 4.45
N ASP A 24 17.13 -3.14 3.32
CA ASP A 24 18.18 -2.13 3.05
C ASP A 24 17.83 -0.62 3.24
N GLY A 25 16.60 -0.34 3.67
CA GLY A 25 16.07 0.93 4.12
C GLY A 25 15.59 1.78 2.96
N ARG A 26 15.93 1.38 1.73
CA ARG A 26 15.69 2.16 0.53
C ARG A 26 14.38 1.80 -0.14
N ASN A 27 13.84 0.60 0.08
CA ASN A 27 12.58 0.18 -0.55
C ASN A 27 11.55 -0.29 0.48
N ALA A 28 10.33 0.23 0.39
CA ALA A 28 9.22 -0.15 1.24
C ALA A 28 7.94 -0.33 0.41
N MET A 29 7.28 -1.46 0.56
CA MET A 29 5.98 -1.75 -0.05
C MET A 29 4.90 -1.78 1.03
N ILE A 30 3.93 -0.88 0.91
CA ILE A 30 2.79 -0.77 1.80
C ILE A 30 1.55 -1.12 1.00
N VAL A 31 0.77 -2.10 1.45
CA VAL A 31 -0.44 -2.55 0.75
C VAL A 31 -1.68 -2.29 1.59
N ILE A 32 -2.71 -1.69 1.01
CA ILE A 32 -4.01 -1.46 1.64
C ILE A 32 -5.08 -2.28 0.92
N ALA A 33 -5.58 -3.31 1.58
CA ALA A 33 -6.61 -4.20 1.06
C ALA A 33 -8.01 -3.61 1.27
N GLY A 34 -8.86 -3.70 0.25
CA GLY A 34 -10.28 -3.37 0.36
C GLY A 34 -11.09 -4.46 1.05
N PHE A 35 -12.41 -4.43 0.85
CA PHE A 35 -13.33 -5.39 1.48
C PHE A 35 -13.02 -6.83 1.02
N ASN A 36 -12.91 -7.77 1.96
CA ASN A 36 -12.69 -9.21 1.74
C ASN A 36 -11.46 -9.62 0.91
N ALA A 37 -10.55 -8.70 0.58
CA ALA A 37 -9.34 -9.00 -0.18
C ALA A 37 -8.08 -9.18 0.69
N LEU A 38 -8.23 -9.13 2.02
CA LEU A 38 -7.08 -9.13 2.93
C LEU A 38 -6.27 -10.42 2.83
N SER A 39 -6.91 -11.59 2.75
CA SER A 39 -6.21 -12.87 2.58
C SER A 39 -5.44 -12.94 1.26
N THR A 40 -6.08 -12.59 0.13
CA THR A 40 -5.42 -12.58 -1.19
C THR A 40 -4.27 -11.57 -1.26
N VAL A 41 -4.39 -10.43 -0.58
CA VAL A 41 -3.33 -9.43 -0.47
C VAL A 41 -2.18 -9.94 0.40
N GLN A 42 -2.49 -10.65 1.50
CA GLN A 42 -1.50 -11.27 2.38
C GLN A 42 -0.72 -12.35 1.63
N ASP A 43 -1.39 -13.27 0.93
CA ASP A 43 -0.75 -14.31 0.14
C ASP A 43 0.18 -13.73 -0.93
N TRP A 44 -0.28 -12.70 -1.65
CA TRP A 44 0.55 -11.99 -2.63
C TRP A 44 1.75 -11.32 -1.97
N THR A 45 1.53 -10.65 -0.83
CA THR A 45 2.58 -9.96 -0.07
C THR A 45 3.65 -10.94 0.42
N GLU A 46 3.24 -12.12 0.90
CA GLU A 46 4.17 -13.17 1.35
C GLU A 46 5.02 -13.69 0.19
N GLN A 47 4.42 -13.93 -0.98
CA GLN A 47 5.18 -14.30 -2.18
C GLN A 47 6.13 -13.18 -2.63
N SER A 48 5.70 -11.92 -2.59
CA SER A 48 6.56 -10.79 -2.90
C SER A 48 7.75 -10.70 -1.94
N LYS A 49 7.58 -10.99 -0.64
CA LYS A 49 8.69 -11.05 0.33
C LYS A 49 9.71 -12.15 0.01
N LEU A 50 9.27 -13.28 -0.55
CA LEU A 50 10.18 -14.35 -0.96
C LEU A 50 11.05 -13.91 -2.15
N ASN A 51 10.49 -13.12 -3.06
CA ASN A 51 11.23 -12.56 -4.20
C ASN A 51 12.07 -11.33 -3.80
N CYS A 52 11.65 -10.62 -2.74
CA CYS A 52 12.22 -9.40 -2.19
C CYS A 52 12.67 -9.57 -0.71
N PRO A 53 13.68 -10.38 -0.38
CA PRO A 53 14.02 -10.63 1.02
C PRO A 53 14.62 -9.39 1.73
N ARG A 54 15.01 -8.36 0.97
CA ARG A 54 15.66 -7.14 1.48
C ARG A 54 14.76 -5.91 1.48
N GLY A 55 13.49 -6.01 1.13
CA GLY A 55 12.54 -4.91 1.16
C GLY A 55 11.62 -4.96 2.39
N TYR A 56 11.20 -3.79 2.87
CA TYR A 56 10.18 -3.74 3.92
C TYR A 56 8.80 -3.93 3.29
N THR A 57 8.01 -4.90 3.74
CA THR A 57 6.63 -5.06 3.26
C THR A 57 5.62 -5.23 4.38
N GLN A 58 4.56 -4.42 4.36
CA GLN A 58 3.45 -4.51 5.30
C GLN A 58 2.10 -4.34 4.59
N ASN A 59 1.09 -5.08 5.04
CA ASN A 59 -0.28 -4.97 4.56
C ASN A 59 -1.23 -4.47 5.67
N PHE A 60 -2.27 -3.77 5.25
CA PHE A 60 -3.30 -3.18 6.10
C PHE A 60 -4.67 -3.45 5.48
N SER A 61 -5.69 -3.62 6.31
CA SER A 61 -7.07 -3.44 5.88
C SER A 61 -7.33 -1.95 5.65
N TRP A 62 -8.25 -1.60 4.75
CA TRP A 62 -8.74 -0.23 4.56
C TRP A 62 -9.17 0.46 5.87
N ARG A 63 -9.67 -0.32 6.85
CA ARG A 63 -10.02 0.18 8.20
C ARG A 63 -8.82 0.70 9.01
N LYS A 64 -7.60 0.32 8.61
CA LYS A 64 -6.31 0.68 9.23
C LYS A 64 -5.48 1.56 8.30
N ALA A 65 -6.10 2.25 7.34
CA ALA A 65 -5.40 3.16 6.42
C ALA A 65 -4.60 4.27 7.14
N ASN A 66 -5.06 4.72 8.30
CA ASN A 66 -4.32 5.68 9.12
C ASN A 66 -2.98 5.11 9.64
N GLU A 67 -2.97 3.85 10.10
CA GLU A 67 -1.74 3.16 10.49
C GLU A 67 -0.78 3.04 9.31
N ALA A 68 -1.30 2.78 8.10
CA ALA A 68 -0.48 2.75 6.88
C ALA A 68 0.17 4.12 6.59
N SER A 69 -0.58 5.22 6.75
CA SER A 69 -0.08 6.60 6.60
C SER A 69 1.03 6.90 7.60
N GLU A 70 0.87 6.51 8.86
CA GLU A 70 1.88 6.66 9.92
C GLU A 70 3.16 5.90 9.59
N VAL A 71 3.04 4.66 9.09
CA VAL A 71 4.19 3.84 8.70
C VAL A 71 4.95 4.45 7.52
N ILE A 72 4.26 5.13 6.59
CA ILE A 72 4.90 5.87 5.49
C ILE A 72 5.61 7.12 6.03
N ARG A 73 4.96 7.90 6.89
CA ARG A 73 5.55 9.12 7.50
C ARG A 73 6.80 8.83 8.32
N ALA A 74 6.84 7.67 8.98
CA ALA A 74 7.99 7.24 9.77
C ALA A 74 9.19 6.79 8.92
N ARG A 75 9.07 6.71 7.59
CA ARG A 75 10.17 6.30 6.73
C ARG A 75 11.23 7.39 6.62
N PRO A 76 12.53 7.03 6.59
CA PRO A 76 13.59 7.98 6.28
C PRO A 76 13.36 8.68 4.93
N VAL A 77 13.76 9.94 4.85
CA VAL A 77 13.80 10.69 3.58
C VAL A 77 14.65 9.91 2.57
N GLY A 78 14.16 9.80 1.33
CA GLY A 78 14.82 9.03 0.27
C GLY A 78 14.44 7.54 0.22
N THR A 79 13.54 7.07 1.09
CA THR A 79 12.93 5.74 0.93
C THR A 79 12.01 5.72 -0.31
N ASN A 80 12.22 4.78 -1.21
CA ASN A 80 11.32 4.47 -2.31
C ASN A 80 10.12 3.70 -1.76
N VAL A 81 9.07 4.44 -1.41
CA VAL A 81 7.80 3.85 -0.95
C VAL A 81 6.91 3.52 -2.15
N THR A 82 6.54 2.26 -2.27
CA THR A 82 5.48 1.76 -3.16
C THR A 82 4.21 1.56 -2.33
N LEU A 83 3.19 2.37 -2.59
CA LEU A 83 1.87 2.24 -1.98
C LEU A 83 0.92 1.56 -2.96
N VAL A 84 0.40 0.40 -2.57
CA VAL A 84 -0.56 -0.37 -3.36
C VAL A 84 -1.91 -0.35 -2.64
N GLY A 85 -2.99 -0.03 -3.35
CA GLY A 85 -4.34 -0.04 -2.78
C GLY A 85 -5.31 -0.79 -3.67
N HIS A 86 -6.05 -1.74 -3.11
CA HIS A 86 -7.07 -2.52 -3.82
C HIS A 86 -8.49 -2.14 -3.39
N SER A 87 -9.43 -2.03 -4.32
CA SER A 87 -10.85 -1.77 -4.00
C SER A 87 -10.96 -0.51 -3.13
N LEU A 88 -11.64 -0.54 -1.96
CA LEU A 88 -11.66 0.58 -1.00
C LEU A 88 -10.25 0.99 -0.53
N GLY A 89 -9.32 0.05 -0.44
CA GLY A 89 -7.94 0.35 -0.12
C GLY A 89 -7.26 1.22 -1.18
N GLY A 90 -7.70 1.16 -2.44
CA GLY A 90 -7.23 2.03 -3.52
C GLY A 90 -7.59 3.50 -3.31
N GLY A 91 -8.83 3.79 -2.88
CA GLY A 91 -9.23 5.16 -2.54
C GLY A 91 -8.55 5.68 -1.29
N HIS A 92 -8.35 4.84 -0.28
CA HIS A 92 -7.54 5.20 0.87
C HIS A 92 -6.09 5.48 0.50
N ALA A 93 -5.49 4.68 -0.38
CA ALA A 93 -4.14 4.93 -0.87
C ALA A 93 -4.03 6.30 -1.58
N GLN A 94 -5.06 6.68 -2.35
CA GLN A 94 -5.12 7.99 -2.99
C GLN A 94 -5.31 9.14 -2.00
N LEU A 95 -6.17 8.97 -0.99
CA LEU A 95 -6.30 9.96 0.10
C LEU A 95 -4.97 10.17 0.82
N ILE A 96 -4.28 9.09 1.16
CA ILE A 96 -2.94 9.17 1.78
C ILE A 96 -1.97 9.92 0.87
N ALA A 97 -1.93 9.58 -0.43
CA ALA A 97 -1.08 10.27 -1.39
C ALA A 97 -1.42 11.77 -1.55
N GLN A 98 -2.72 12.12 -1.47
CA GLN A 98 -3.18 13.50 -1.48
C GLN A 98 -2.77 14.26 -0.21
N GLU A 99 -2.74 13.63 0.95
CA GLU A 99 -2.45 14.28 2.23
C GLU A 99 -0.95 14.42 2.51
N LEU A 100 -0.16 13.40 2.15
CA LEU A 100 1.27 13.39 2.44
C LEU A 100 2.05 14.46 1.63
N PRO A 101 3.23 14.87 2.11
CA PRO A 101 4.14 15.70 1.33
C PRO A 101 4.54 15.02 0.01
N ALA A 102 4.85 15.84 -1.01
CA ALA A 102 5.37 15.32 -2.27
C ALA A 102 6.67 14.53 -2.02
N GLY A 103 6.82 13.40 -2.72
CA GLY A 103 7.98 12.51 -2.56
C GLY A 103 7.91 11.53 -1.39
N SER A 104 6.85 11.57 -0.55
CA SER A 104 6.61 10.52 0.46
C SER A 104 6.24 9.17 -0.14
N ILE A 105 5.66 9.17 -1.35
CA ILE A 105 5.29 7.98 -2.11
C ILE A 105 5.96 8.06 -3.47
N HIS A 106 6.86 7.12 -3.75
CA HIS A 106 7.54 7.03 -5.03
C HIS A 106 6.61 6.44 -6.10
N THR A 107 5.97 5.31 -5.78
CA THR A 107 5.01 4.66 -6.69
C THR A 107 3.68 4.44 -6.01
N LEU A 108 2.60 4.83 -6.67
CA LEU A 108 1.22 4.51 -6.32
C LEU A 108 0.65 3.51 -7.32
N ILE A 109 0.11 2.40 -6.82
CA ILE A 109 -0.61 1.40 -7.63
C ILE A 109 -2.02 1.28 -7.07
N THR A 110 -3.02 1.63 -7.86
CA THR A 110 -4.43 1.48 -7.50
C THR A 110 -5.02 0.32 -8.30
N VAL A 111 -5.68 -0.63 -7.64
CA VAL A 111 -6.17 -1.87 -8.24
C VAL A 111 -7.67 -1.97 -8.04
N ALA A 112 -8.42 -1.89 -9.14
CA ALA A 112 -9.88 -1.90 -9.15
C ALA A 112 -10.46 -0.95 -8.08
N SER A 113 -9.97 0.29 -8.06
CA SER A 113 -10.13 1.19 -6.92
C SER A 113 -11.54 1.80 -6.83
N PHE A 114 -12.09 1.78 -5.63
CA PHE A 114 -13.19 2.66 -5.22
C PHE A 114 -12.60 3.86 -4.53
N VAL A 115 -13.08 5.06 -4.85
CA VAL A 115 -12.54 6.32 -4.33
C VAL A 115 -13.64 7.21 -3.76
N PRO A 116 -13.38 7.94 -2.68
CA PRO A 116 -14.31 8.94 -2.20
C PRO A 116 -14.28 10.19 -3.09
N ASN A 117 -15.40 10.91 -3.14
CA ASN A 117 -15.55 12.15 -3.94
C ASN A 117 -14.56 13.27 -3.56
N THR A 118 -13.89 13.15 -2.41
CA THR A 118 -12.92 14.12 -1.89
C THR A 118 -11.51 13.96 -2.48
N VAL A 119 -11.25 12.88 -3.24
CA VAL A 119 -9.97 12.68 -3.92
C VAL A 119 -9.88 13.57 -5.14
N ASN A 120 -8.81 14.36 -5.21
CA ASN A 120 -8.42 15.15 -6.37
C ASN A 120 -7.23 14.48 -7.07
N SER A 121 -7.49 13.82 -8.20
CA SER A 121 -6.45 13.09 -8.95
C SER A 121 -5.31 13.98 -9.44
N HIS A 122 -5.53 15.26 -9.73
CA HIS A 122 -4.43 16.16 -10.11
C HIS A 122 -3.48 16.41 -8.93
N THR A 123 -4.02 16.60 -7.73
CA THR A 123 -3.22 16.73 -6.51
C THR A 123 -2.43 15.45 -6.24
N VAL A 124 -3.06 14.27 -6.39
CA VAL A 124 -2.38 12.98 -6.22
C VAL A 124 -1.25 12.83 -7.24
N GLN A 125 -1.53 13.07 -8.52
CA GLN A 125 -0.55 12.99 -9.61
C GLN A 125 0.66 13.89 -9.36
N GLY A 126 0.45 15.12 -8.86
CA GLY A 126 1.53 16.06 -8.57
C GLY A 126 2.38 15.69 -7.36
N LYS A 127 1.97 14.72 -6.54
CA LYS A 127 2.65 14.33 -5.29
C LYS A 127 3.38 13.00 -5.36
N VAL A 128 2.98 12.11 -6.26
CA VAL A 128 3.58 10.78 -6.43
C VAL A 128 4.54 10.78 -7.63
N GLY A 129 5.61 9.99 -7.56
CA GLY A 129 6.56 9.87 -8.68
C GLY A 129 5.97 9.12 -9.88
N HIS A 130 5.31 8.00 -9.60
CA HIS A 130 4.64 7.16 -10.59
C HIS A 130 3.26 6.74 -10.10
N TRP A 131 2.28 6.75 -10.98
CA TRP A 131 0.94 6.25 -10.69
C TRP A 131 0.47 5.28 -11.76
N LEU A 132 0.23 4.04 -11.36
CA LEU A 132 -0.46 3.03 -12.14
C LEU A 132 -1.88 2.83 -11.60
N ASN A 133 -2.87 2.92 -12.48
CA ASN A 133 -4.25 2.59 -12.15
C ASN A 133 -4.71 1.38 -12.96
N ILE A 134 -5.00 0.29 -12.27
CA ILE A 134 -5.44 -0.98 -12.85
C ILE A 134 -6.96 -1.08 -12.72
N LEU A 135 -7.64 -1.22 -13.84
CA LEU A 135 -9.08 -1.41 -13.92
C LEU A 135 -9.40 -2.89 -13.99
N SER A 136 -10.45 -3.31 -13.28
CA SER A 136 -11.02 -4.64 -13.49
C SER A 136 -11.75 -4.74 -14.82
N ALA A 137 -11.83 -5.96 -15.32
CA ALA A 137 -12.81 -6.28 -16.34
C ALA A 137 -14.21 -6.07 -15.76
N PRO A 138 -15.15 -5.49 -16.54
CA PRO A 138 -16.49 -5.23 -16.07
C PRO A 138 -17.27 -6.55 -15.91
N PHE A 139 -17.54 -6.95 -14.67
CA PHE A 139 -18.43 -8.08 -14.36
C PHE A 139 -19.75 -7.61 -13.75
N TRP A 140 -20.78 -8.44 -13.86
CA TRP A 140 -22.11 -8.08 -13.34
C TRP A 140 -22.10 -7.88 -11.81
N SER A 141 -21.23 -8.61 -11.10
CA SER A 141 -20.98 -8.43 -9.66
C SER A 141 -20.45 -7.04 -9.29
N ASP A 142 -19.75 -6.37 -10.22
CA ASP A 142 -19.14 -5.07 -9.95
C ASP A 142 -20.19 -3.97 -9.86
N ARG A 143 -21.36 -4.14 -10.51
CA ARG A 143 -22.48 -3.21 -10.38
C ARG A 143 -23.07 -3.19 -8.97
N LEU A 144 -23.09 -4.33 -8.27
CA LEU A 144 -23.54 -4.39 -6.88
C LEU A 144 -22.54 -3.72 -5.95
N LEU A 145 -21.24 -3.87 -6.23
CA LEU A 145 -20.18 -3.21 -5.49
C LEU A 145 -20.17 -1.70 -5.73
N ASP A 146 -20.39 -1.25 -6.97
CA ASP A 146 -20.54 0.15 -7.34
C ASP A 146 -21.73 0.80 -6.62
N PHE A 147 -22.86 0.10 -6.56
CA PHE A 147 -24.03 0.55 -5.81
C PHE A 147 -23.71 0.66 -4.31
N ALA A 148 -23.11 -0.36 -3.71
CA ALA A 148 -22.72 -0.34 -2.30
C ALA A 148 -21.70 0.76 -1.98
N GLY A 149 -20.73 1.00 -2.86
CA GLY A 149 -19.79 2.11 -2.76
C GLY A 149 -20.51 3.46 -2.77
N THR A 150 -21.45 3.63 -3.71
CA THR A 150 -22.18 4.91 -3.87
C THR A 150 -22.94 5.29 -2.60
N LEU A 151 -23.52 4.30 -1.91
CA LEU A 151 -24.22 4.52 -0.63
C LEU A 151 -23.32 5.06 0.49
N ILE A 152 -22.01 4.79 0.44
CA ILE A 152 -21.04 5.33 1.41
C ILE A 152 -20.28 6.56 0.87
N GLY A 153 -20.67 7.09 -0.29
CA GLY A 153 -20.04 8.24 -0.94
C GLY A 153 -18.75 7.91 -1.69
N TRP A 154 -18.54 6.64 -2.02
CA TRP A 154 -17.40 6.15 -2.80
C TRP A 154 -17.86 5.71 -4.18
N HIS A 155 -17.06 5.96 -5.20
CA HIS A 155 -17.39 5.58 -6.57
C HIS A 155 -16.22 4.86 -7.22
N ASN A 156 -16.53 4.03 -8.22
CA ASN A 156 -15.50 3.47 -9.06
C ASN A 156 -14.87 4.60 -9.87
N GLN A 157 -13.57 4.78 -9.74
CA GLN A 157 -12.89 5.91 -10.37
C GLN A 157 -12.78 5.73 -11.89
N GLY A 158 -12.84 4.50 -12.40
CA GLY A 158 -12.57 4.23 -13.80
C GLY A 158 -11.21 4.79 -14.25
N ILE A 159 -11.12 5.25 -15.50
CA ILE A 159 -9.90 5.86 -16.05
C ILE A 159 -9.56 7.14 -15.28
N VAL A 160 -8.34 7.21 -14.76
CA VAL A 160 -7.87 8.35 -13.96
C VAL A 160 -6.94 9.22 -14.78
N CYS A 161 -7.24 10.51 -14.86
CA CYS A 161 -6.35 11.48 -15.49
C CYS A 161 -5.02 11.55 -14.72
N GLY A 162 -3.90 11.45 -15.44
CA GLY A 162 -2.56 11.52 -14.85
C GLY A 162 -1.95 10.19 -14.39
N ALA A 163 -2.77 9.15 -14.23
CA ALA A 163 -2.28 7.79 -14.02
C ALA A 163 -1.96 7.12 -15.35
N SER A 164 -0.98 6.20 -15.36
CA SER A 164 -0.89 5.18 -16.39
C SER A 164 -2.03 4.19 -16.15
N ASN A 165 -3.01 4.14 -17.06
CA ASN A 165 -4.17 3.27 -16.88
C ASN A 165 -3.94 1.94 -17.60
N TYR A 166 -4.17 0.83 -16.89
CA TYR A 166 -4.12 -0.51 -17.44
C TYR A 166 -5.47 -1.20 -17.21
N ARG A 167 -6.05 -1.76 -18.27
CA ARG A 167 -7.30 -2.53 -18.16
C ARG A 167 -6.97 -4.00 -18.07
N SER A 168 -7.24 -4.60 -16.93
CA SER A 168 -7.11 -6.03 -16.70
C SER A 168 -8.26 -6.80 -17.34
N GLU A 169 -7.99 -8.03 -17.75
CA GLU A 169 -9.01 -9.03 -18.12
C GLU A 169 -9.62 -9.73 -16.89
N PHE A 170 -9.01 -9.56 -15.71
CA PHE A 170 -9.42 -10.22 -14.47
C PHE A 170 -10.52 -9.44 -13.71
N PRO A 171 -11.40 -10.16 -12.99
CA PRO A 171 -12.47 -9.55 -12.21
C PRO A 171 -11.93 -8.78 -10.99
N HIS A 172 -12.77 -7.92 -10.42
CA HIS A 172 -12.47 -7.07 -9.26
C HIS A 172 -11.85 -7.81 -8.06
N HIS A 173 -12.29 -9.04 -7.80
CA HIS A 173 -11.83 -9.83 -6.65
C HIS A 173 -10.49 -10.53 -6.87
N ASP A 174 -10.00 -10.62 -8.10
CA ASP A 174 -8.77 -11.36 -8.44
C ASP A 174 -7.54 -10.46 -8.40
N PHE A 175 -7.29 -9.88 -7.22
CA PHE A 175 -6.17 -8.98 -6.97
C PHE A 175 -4.82 -9.57 -7.41
N TYR A 176 -4.61 -10.87 -7.12
CA TYR A 176 -3.35 -11.54 -7.39
C TYR A 176 -3.02 -11.56 -8.89
N ARG A 177 -3.95 -12.02 -9.74
CA ARG A 177 -3.71 -12.06 -11.19
C ARG A 177 -3.62 -10.67 -11.81
N MET A 178 -4.38 -9.71 -11.30
CA MET A 178 -4.24 -8.30 -11.70
C MET A 178 -2.82 -7.79 -11.43
N MET A 179 -2.27 -8.04 -10.24
CA MET A 179 -0.90 -7.62 -9.92
C MET A 179 0.16 -8.37 -10.73
N GLN A 180 -0.01 -9.66 -10.98
CA GLN A 180 0.90 -10.41 -11.84
C GLN A 180 0.94 -9.87 -13.28
N SER A 181 -0.21 -9.45 -13.82
CA SER A 181 -0.28 -8.85 -15.15
C SER A 181 0.42 -7.49 -15.27
N VAL A 182 0.84 -6.89 -14.14
CA VAL A 182 1.64 -5.66 -14.13
C VAL A 182 3.13 -5.94 -14.12
N ALA A 183 3.56 -7.09 -13.58
CA ALA A 183 4.98 -7.47 -13.54
C ALA A 183 5.60 -7.58 -14.94
N ILE A 184 4.77 -7.75 -15.97
CA ILE A 184 5.19 -7.73 -17.38
C ILE A 184 5.38 -6.32 -17.96
N LEU A 185 4.91 -5.26 -17.29
CA LEU A 185 5.06 -3.88 -17.76
C LEU A 185 6.48 -3.38 -17.45
N PRO A 186 7.33 -3.07 -18.46
CA PRO A 186 8.74 -2.77 -18.24
C PRO A 186 9.02 -1.62 -17.28
N LYS A 187 8.12 -0.64 -17.22
CA LYS A 187 8.22 0.54 -16.33
C LYS A 187 7.96 0.20 -14.85
N PHE A 188 7.22 -0.87 -14.57
CA PHE A 188 6.83 -1.25 -13.21
C PHE A 188 7.49 -2.55 -12.75
N LYS A 189 8.11 -3.30 -13.66
CA LYS A 189 8.91 -4.49 -13.35
C LYS A 189 9.96 -4.22 -12.25
N PRO A 190 10.79 -3.16 -12.29
CA PRO A 190 11.75 -2.88 -11.22
C PRO A 190 11.12 -2.54 -9.86
N VAL A 191 9.85 -2.12 -9.86
CA VAL A 191 9.08 -1.77 -8.65
C VAL A 191 8.44 -3.01 -8.02
N LEU A 192 8.20 -4.05 -8.81
CA LEU A 192 7.60 -5.32 -8.38
C LEU A 192 8.65 -6.41 -8.14
N ASP A 193 9.82 -6.30 -8.76
CA ASP A 193 11.02 -7.13 -8.55
C ASP A 193 11.94 -6.55 -7.46
N LEU A 194 11.41 -5.69 -6.56
CA LEU A 194 12.16 -5.11 -5.45
C LEU A 194 12.85 -6.19 -4.62
#